data_AF-A0A7J4P4F9-F1
#
_entry.id   AF-A0A7J4P4F9-F1
#
_cell.length_a   1.000
_cell.length_b   1.000
_cell.length_c   1.000
_cell.angle_alpha   90.00
_cell.angle_beta   90.00
_cell.angle_gamma   90.00
#
_symmetry.space_group_name_H-M   'P 1'
#
loop_
_entity.id
_entity.type
_entity.pdbx_description
1 polymer ?
#
loop_
_entity_poly.entity_id
_entity_poly.type
_entity_poly.pdbx_seq_one_letter_code
_entity_poly.pdbx_strand_id
1 'polypeptide(L)'
;LQFRLAGVLRPGIARMRLLAVGYALGVVVGNLLSPYAGIYELIFMPAASLAAGLIGYEVSKRLGGGYWSCGAVIAVIIPICVAWMLLQLFGLPLALTLPGLLASELIINLLGATIFTALERRVKWWQ
;
A
#
# COMPACT_ATOMS: atom_id res chain seq x y z
N LEU A 1 -12.09 2.56 -11.18
CA LEU A 1 -11.55 2.37 -9.81
C LEU A 1 -11.27 0.88 -9.63
N GLN A 2 -10.02 0.41 -9.80
CA GLN A 2 -9.70 -1.01 -9.55
C GLN A 2 -9.64 -1.25 -8.05
N PHE A 3 -10.57 -2.05 -7.52
CA PHE A 3 -10.47 -2.59 -6.16
C PHE A 3 -9.27 -3.54 -6.11
N ARG A 4 -8.14 -3.07 -5.57
CA ARG A 4 -6.96 -3.92 -5.34
C ARG A 4 -7.20 -4.75 -4.08
N LEU A 5 -7.86 -5.90 -4.23
CA LEU A 5 -7.98 -6.94 -3.19
C LEU A 5 -6.61 -7.34 -2.63
N ALA A 6 -5.58 -7.35 -3.48
CA ALA A 6 -4.18 -7.53 -3.08
C ALA A 6 -3.71 -6.53 -2.01
N GLY A 7 -4.40 -5.39 -1.88
CA GLY A 7 -4.11 -4.38 -0.89
C GLY A 7 -4.34 -4.79 0.55
N VAL A 8 -5.16 -5.81 0.80
CA VAL A 8 -5.43 -6.37 2.14
C VAL A 8 -4.16 -7.01 2.73
N LEU A 9 -3.18 -7.38 1.89
CA LEU A 9 -1.92 -7.99 2.33
C LEU A 9 -0.89 -6.97 2.85
N ARG A 10 -1.05 -5.67 2.52
CA ARG A 10 -0.09 -4.60 2.85
C ARG A 10 0.20 -4.44 4.36
N PRO A 11 -0.80 -4.50 5.27
CA PRO A 11 -0.54 -4.34 6.71
C PRO A 11 0.39 -5.41 7.28
N GLY A 12 0.46 -6.59 6.64
CA GLY A 12 1.38 -7.67 7.00
C GLY A 12 2.86 -7.27 6.92
N ILE A 13 3.20 -6.23 6.15
CA ILE A 13 4.54 -5.66 6.08
C ILE A 13 5.05 -5.23 7.47
N ALA A 14 4.15 -4.95 8.42
CA ALA A 14 4.49 -4.60 9.80
C ALA A 14 5.48 -5.55 10.50
N ARG A 15 5.50 -6.85 10.12
CA ARG A 15 6.34 -7.87 10.75
C ARG A 15 7.63 -8.16 9.98
N MET A 16 7.61 -8.10 8.65
CA MET A 16 8.75 -8.49 7.83
C MET A 16 9.00 -7.49 6.70
N ARG A 17 10.18 -6.84 6.71
CA ARG A 17 10.62 -5.91 5.65
C ARG A 17 10.62 -6.53 4.27
N LEU A 18 10.85 -7.84 4.17
CA LEU A 18 10.85 -8.57 2.89
C LEU A 18 9.48 -8.48 2.18
N LEU A 19 8.38 -8.37 2.93
CA LEU A 19 7.04 -8.18 2.36
C LEU A 19 6.89 -6.82 1.66
N ALA A 20 7.67 -5.79 2.01
CA ALA A 20 7.71 -4.52 1.29
C ALA A 20 8.30 -4.69 -0.12
N VAL A 21 9.33 -5.54 -0.24
CA VAL A 21 9.92 -5.89 -1.55
C VAL A 21 8.93 -6.71 -2.36
N GLY A 22 8.26 -7.69 -1.74
CA GLY A 22 7.19 -8.45 -2.39
C GLY A 22 6.03 -7.57 -2.86
N TYR A 23 5.67 -6.55 -2.08
CA TYR A 23 4.67 -5.55 -2.47
C TYR A 23 5.11 -4.76 -3.70
N ALA A 24 6.35 -4.25 -3.71
CA ALA A 24 6.89 -3.52 -4.85
C ALA A 24 6.92 -4.39 -6.13
N LEU A 25 7.37 -5.65 -6.01
CA LEU A 25 7.35 -6.62 -7.11
C LEU A 25 5.93 -6.92 -7.60
N GLY A 26 4.97 -7.09 -6.69
CA GLY A 26 3.57 -7.28 -7.04
C GLY A 26 2.99 -6.09 -7.80
N VAL A 27 3.41 -4.87 -7.46
CA VAL A 27 3.03 -3.65 -8.21
C VAL A 27 3.69 -3.61 -9.58
N VAL A 28 4.96 -3.99 -9.72
CA VAL A 28 5.63 -4.12 -11.03
C VAL A 28 4.86 -5.10 -11.92
N VAL A 29 4.55 -6.30 -11.41
CA VAL A 29 3.82 -7.34 -12.15
C VAL A 29 2.41 -6.87 -12.50
N GLY A 30 1.70 -6.24 -11.57
CA GLY A 30 0.36 -5.69 -11.82
C GLY A 30 0.38 -4.59 -12.89
N ASN A 31 1.41 -3.76 -12.90
CA ASN A 31 1.55 -2.66 -13.85
C ASN A 31 2.07 -3.13 -15.23
N LEU A 32 2.82 -4.23 -15.30
CA LEU A 32 3.18 -4.89 -16.57
C LEU A 32 1.94 -5.43 -17.30
N LEU A 33 0.89 -5.79 -16.56
CA LEU A 33 -0.41 -6.20 -17.12
C LEU A 33 -1.32 -5.00 -17.43
N SER A 34 -0.92 -3.77 -17.09
CA SER A 34 -1.66 -2.54 -17.40
C SER A 34 -1.41 -2.10 -18.84
N PRO A 35 -2.46 -1.82 -19.64
CA PRO A 35 -2.30 -1.32 -21.01
C PRO A 35 -1.73 0.12 -21.09
N TYR A 36 -1.54 0.79 -19.95
CA TYR A 36 -1.06 2.19 -19.86
C TYR A 36 0.37 2.32 -19.35
N ALA A 37 1.22 1.29 -19.56
CA ALA A 37 2.59 1.14 -19.08
C ALA A 37 3.55 2.30 -19.46
N GLY A 38 3.34 3.47 -18.87
CA GLY A 38 4.25 4.60 -18.90
C GLY A 38 5.33 4.47 -17.82
N ILE A 39 6.37 5.30 -17.94
CA ILE A 39 7.51 5.37 -17.01
C ILE A 39 7.05 5.56 -15.55
N TYR A 40 5.98 6.32 -15.34
CA TYR A 40 5.40 6.55 -14.02
C TYR A 40 4.75 5.29 -13.40
N GLU A 41 4.03 4.49 -14.18
CA GLU A 41 3.47 3.25 -13.64
C GLU A 41 4.57 2.21 -13.37
N LEU A 42 5.57 2.11 -14.23
CA LEU A 42 6.57 1.05 -14.14
C LEU A 42 7.70 1.31 -13.14
N ILE A 43 8.06 2.59 -12.90
CA ILE A 43 9.19 2.96 -12.01
C ILE A 43 8.69 3.67 -10.76
N PHE A 44 7.85 4.70 -10.92
CA PHE A 44 7.43 5.52 -9.79
C PHE A 44 6.49 4.77 -8.84
N MET A 45 5.54 3.99 -9.36
CA MET A 45 4.60 3.25 -8.51
C MET A 45 5.28 2.16 -7.66
N PRO A 46 6.20 1.32 -8.18
CA PRO A 46 6.95 0.36 -7.38
C PRO A 46 7.88 1.03 -6.37
N ALA A 47 8.56 2.11 -6.75
CA ALA A 47 9.42 2.86 -5.84
C ALA A 47 8.62 3.47 -4.68
N ALA A 48 7.47 4.09 -4.98
CA ALA A 48 6.55 4.63 -3.99
C ALA A 48 5.99 3.52 -3.08
N SER A 49 5.69 2.35 -3.64
CA SER A 49 5.19 1.18 -2.91
C SER A 49 6.23 0.62 -1.94
N LEU A 50 7.48 0.53 -2.38
CA LEU A 50 8.61 0.12 -1.55
C LEU A 50 8.86 1.13 -0.43
N ALA A 51 8.87 2.42 -0.76
CA ALA A 51 9.03 3.49 0.23
C ALA A 51 7.90 3.48 1.27
N ALA A 52 6.64 3.37 0.84
CA ALA A 52 5.48 3.28 1.73
C ALA A 52 5.57 2.06 2.64
N GLY A 53 5.96 0.90 2.11
CA GLY A 53 6.17 -0.32 2.88
C GLY A 53 7.29 -0.21 3.92
N LEU A 54 8.43 0.38 3.55
CA LEU A 54 9.55 0.60 4.46
C LEU A 54 9.21 1.61 5.56
N ILE A 55 8.57 2.72 5.21
CA ILE A 55 8.12 3.73 6.17
C ILE A 55 7.05 3.14 7.11
N GLY A 56 6.09 2.39 6.56
CA GLY A 56 5.06 1.68 7.32
C GLY A 56 5.67 0.67 8.31
N TYR A 57 6.69 -0.08 7.89
CA TYR A 57 7.42 -0.99 8.78
C TYR A 57 8.14 -0.24 9.91
N GLU A 58 8.86 0.84 9.59
CA GLU A 58 9.64 1.59 10.58
C GLU A 58 8.75 2.29 11.61
N VAL A 59 7.64 2.89 11.14
CA VAL A 59 6.63 3.51 12.02
C VAL A 59 5.96 2.46 12.89
N SER A 60 5.58 1.31 12.31
CA SER A 60 5.02 0.19 13.06
C SER A 60 5.98 -0.32 14.13
N LYS A 61 7.26 -0.49 13.80
CA LYS A 61 8.29 -0.93 14.74
C LYS A 61 8.44 0.03 15.93
N ARG A 62 8.38 1.35 15.68
CA ARG A 62 8.44 2.38 16.73
C ARG A 62 7.18 2.42 17.61
N LEU A 63 6.01 2.08 17.05
CA LEU A 63 4.72 2.05 17.75
C LEU A 63 4.38 0.67 18.36
N GLY A 64 5.34 -0.24 18.48
CA GLY A 64 5.14 -1.55 19.13
C GLY A 64 4.66 -2.68 18.22
N GLY A 65 4.79 -2.53 16.90
CA GLY A 65 4.55 -3.59 15.92
C GLY A 65 3.08 -3.79 15.50
N GLY A 66 2.22 -2.79 15.72
CA GLY A 66 0.80 -2.89 15.41
C GLY A 66 0.50 -2.82 13.90
N TYR A 67 -0.14 -3.85 13.35
CA TYR A 67 -0.58 -3.89 11.93
C TYR A 67 -1.43 -2.69 11.51
N TRP A 68 -2.21 -2.14 12.45
CA TRP A 68 -3.06 -0.97 12.24
C TRP A 68 -2.25 0.28 11.92
N SER A 69 -1.13 0.49 12.62
CA SER A 69 -0.25 1.64 12.37
C SER A 69 0.44 1.54 11.01
N CYS A 70 0.92 0.34 10.64
CA CYS A 70 1.50 0.07 9.33
C CYS A 70 0.48 0.32 8.21
N GLY A 71 -0.72 -0.25 8.36
CA GLY A 71 -1.82 -0.09 7.41
C GLY A 71 -2.23 1.38 7.24
N ALA A 72 -2.35 2.15 8.33
CA ALA A 72 -2.70 3.56 8.27
C ALA A 72 -1.65 4.40 7.53
N VAL A 73 -0.37 4.16 7.80
CA VAL A 73 0.73 4.87 7.12
C VAL A 73 0.72 4.58 5.62
N ILE A 74 0.61 3.31 5.23
CA ILE A 74 0.56 2.91 3.82
C ILE A 74 -0.71 3.47 3.14
N ALA A 75 -1.85 3.47 3.85
CA ALA A 75 -3.11 4.02 3.37
C ALA A 75 -3.08 5.53 3.14
N VAL A 76 -2.13 6.27 3.73
CA VAL A 76 -1.95 7.70 3.47
C VAL A 76 -0.94 7.93 2.35
N ILE A 77 0.22 7.25 2.40
CA ILE A 77 1.30 7.48 1.44
C ILE A 77 0.88 7.08 0.02
N ILE A 78 0.24 5.91 -0.15
CA ILE A 78 -0.10 5.39 -1.48
C ILE A 78 -1.11 6.29 -2.23
N PRO A 79 -2.25 6.69 -1.65
CA PRO A 79 -3.16 7.64 -2.29
C PRO A 79 -2.53 8.96 -2.68
N ILE A 80 -1.62 9.49 -1.86
CA ILE A 80 -0.92 10.75 -2.17
C ILE A 80 -0.05 10.56 -3.42
N CYS A 81 0.75 9.48 -3.46
CA CYS A 81 1.58 9.17 -4.63
C CYS A 81 0.73 8.92 -5.89
N VAL A 82 -0.38 8.20 -5.77
CA VAL A 82 -1.28 7.91 -6.90
C VAL A 82 -2.03 9.15 -7.36
N ALA A 83 -2.53 9.99 -6.45
CA ALA A 83 -3.21 11.23 -6.80
C ALA A 83 -2.25 12.22 -7.49
N TRP A 84 -0.99 12.29 -7.03
CA TRP A 84 0.04 13.10 -7.69
C TRP A 84 0.37 12.56 -9.08
N MET A 85 0.47 11.24 -9.24
CA MET A 85 0.67 10.60 -10.54
C MET A 85 -0.49 10.90 -11.50
N LEU A 86 -1.75 10.81 -11.03
CA LEU A 86 -2.94 11.12 -11.83
C LEU A 86 -3.02 12.60 -12.23
N LEU A 87 -2.55 13.50 -11.37
CA LEU A 87 -2.42 14.91 -11.72
C LEU A 87 -1.42 15.11 -12.87
N GLN A 88 -0.27 14.44 -12.84
CA GLN A 88 0.75 14.57 -13.88
C GLN A 88 0.35 13.92 -15.22
N LEU A 89 -0.29 12.74 -15.18
CA LEU A 89 -0.66 11.99 -16.39
C LEU A 89 -1.95 12.49 -17.05
N PHE A 90 -2.96 12.85 -16.26
CA PHE A 90 -4.31 13.13 -16.76
C PHE A 90 -4.81 14.54 -16.43
N GLY A 91 -4.02 15.37 -15.74
CA GLY A 91 -4.42 16.72 -15.33
C GLY A 91 -5.59 16.73 -14.33
N LEU A 92 -5.90 15.59 -13.70
CA LEU A 92 -7.04 15.45 -12.82
C LEU A 92 -6.82 16.19 -11.50
N PRO A 93 -7.78 17.01 -11.04
CA PRO A 93 -7.64 17.77 -9.81
C PRO A 93 -7.49 16.85 -8.60
N LEU A 94 -6.42 17.09 -7.85
CA LEU A 94 -6.02 16.36 -6.64
C LEU A 94 -7.14 16.33 -5.59
N ALA A 95 -7.90 17.42 -5.47
CA ALA A 95 -9.01 17.55 -4.53
C ALA A 95 -10.17 16.57 -4.81
N LEU A 96 -10.36 16.12 -6.05
CA LEU A 96 -11.44 15.22 -6.42
C LEU A 96 -11.03 13.74 -6.31
N THR A 97 -9.79 13.43 -6.67
CA THR A 97 -9.28 12.05 -6.73
C THR A 97 -8.78 11.55 -5.38
N LEU A 98 -8.17 12.42 -4.57
CA LEU A 98 -7.52 12.05 -3.32
C LEU A 98 -8.49 11.57 -2.23
N PRO A 99 -9.66 12.20 -1.99
CA PRO A 99 -10.59 11.72 -0.95
C PRO A 99 -11.13 10.31 -1.25
N GLY A 100 -11.44 10.03 -2.52
CA GLY A 100 -11.92 8.72 -2.95
C GLY A 100 -10.86 7.63 -2.82
N LEU A 101 -9.62 7.95 -3.21
CA LEU A 101 -8.48 7.03 -3.06
C LEU A 101 -8.12 6.79 -1.59
N LEU A 102 -8.09 7.85 -0.77
CA LEU A 102 -7.88 7.72 0.67
C LEU A 102 -8.93 6.83 1.32
N ALA A 103 -10.21 7.07 1.05
CA ALA A 103 -11.29 6.27 1.64
C ALA A 103 -11.15 4.80 1.27
N SER A 104 -10.91 4.50 -0.02
CA SER A 104 -10.74 3.13 -0.49
C SER A 104 -9.53 2.44 0.14
N GLU A 105 -8.38 3.11 0.19
CA GLU A 105 -7.15 2.56 0.74
C GLU A 105 -7.21 2.41 2.26
N LEU A 106 -7.85 3.35 2.97
CA LEU A 106 -8.05 3.25 4.41
C LEU A 106 -8.90 2.02 4.76
N ILE A 107 -10.03 1.80 4.05
CA ILE A 107 -10.91 0.65 4.27
C ILE A 107 -10.14 -0.65 4.03
N ILE A 108 -9.41 -0.77 2.92
CA ILE A 108 -8.67 -1.99 2.57
C ILE A 108 -7.55 -2.29 3.57
N ASN A 109 -6.77 -1.27 3.96
CA ASN A 109 -5.68 -1.47 4.91
C ASN A 109 -6.18 -1.72 6.34
N LEU A 110 -7.31 -1.14 6.75
CA LEU A 110 -7.96 -1.48 8.02
C LEU A 110 -8.47 -2.92 8.03
N LEU A 111 -9.12 -3.35 6.94
CA LEU A 111 -9.54 -4.75 6.77
C LEU A 111 -8.34 -5.71 6.77
N GLY A 112 -7.25 -5.35 6.09
CA GLY A 112 -6.02 -6.13 6.15
C GLY A 112 -5.45 -6.22 7.56
N ALA A 113 -5.40 -5.10 8.29
CA ALA A 113 -4.87 -5.05 9.64
C ALA A 113 -5.70 -5.89 10.61
N THR A 114 -7.03 -5.87 10.51
CA THR A 114 -7.91 -6.70 11.34
C THR A 114 -7.71 -8.19 11.05
N ILE A 115 -7.60 -8.58 9.77
CA ILE A 115 -7.36 -9.97 9.36
C ILE A 115 -6.01 -10.46 9.90
N PHE A 116 -4.92 -9.70 9.72
CA PHE A 116 -3.61 -10.10 10.24
C PHE A 116 -3.55 -10.15 11.76
N THR A 117 -4.25 -9.25 12.44
CA THR A 117 -4.37 -9.28 13.91
C THR A 117 -5.13 -10.53 14.36
N ALA A 118 -6.21 -10.89 13.68
CA ALA A 118 -6.99 -12.10 13.98
C ALA A 118 -6.19 -13.38 13.66
N LEU A 119 -5.39 -13.36 12.59
CA LEU A 119 -4.53 -14.46 12.18
C LEU A 119 -3.41 -14.68 13.20
N GLU A 120 -2.74 -13.63 13.66
CA GLU A 120 -1.66 -13.75 14.65
C GLU A 120 -2.15 -14.30 16.00
N ARG A 121 -3.44 -14.10 16.34
CA ARG A 121 -4.05 -14.75 17.52
C ARG A 121 -4.16 -16.27 17.39
N ARG A 122 -4.18 -16.81 16.17
CA ARG A 122 -4.35 -18.25 15.92
C ARG A 122 -3.06 -18.94 15.47
N VAL A 123 -2.22 -18.25 14.69
CA VAL A 123 -1.00 -18.82 14.09
C VAL A 123 0.11 -17.77 14.10
N LYS A 124 1.27 -18.11 14.69
CA LYS A 124 2.50 -17.32 14.52
C LYS A 124 3.08 -17.62 13.13
N TRP A 125 2.75 -16.75 12.18
CA TRP A 125 3.09 -16.90 10.76
C TRP A 125 4.45 -16.28 10.38
N TRP A 126 5.21 -15.77 11.36
CA TRP A 126 6.43 -14.97 11.15
C TRP A 126 7.69 -15.56 11.82
N GLN A 127 7.71 -16.86 12.12
CA GLN A 127 8.92 -17.56 12.57
C GLN A 127 9.82 -17.96 11.40
#